data_AF-A0A971TGZ6-F1
#
_entry.id   AF-A0A971TGZ6-F1
#
_cell.length_a   1.000
_cell.length_b   1.000
_cell.length_c   1.000
_cell.angle_alpha   90.00
_cell.angle_beta   90.00
_cell.angle_gamma   90.00
#
_symmetry.space_group_name_H-M   'P 1'
#
loop_
_entity.id
_entity.type
_entity.pdbx_description
1 polymer ?
#
loop_
_entity_poly.entity_id
_entity_poly.type
_entity_poly.pdbx_seq_one_letter_code
_entity_poly.pdbx_strand_id
1 'polypeptide(L)'
;MRKNNKKPRLKIILTGVLLMFLLVPVAPRVKIIWDLNQRIEQLENQKAELETNQQKLELELKQANSPATLERIAREQLGMVKKGETRVVEVLP
;
A
#
# COMPACT_ATOMS: atom_id res chain seq x y z
N MET A 1 14.88 34.86 63.99
CA MET A 1 13.75 34.05 63.49
C MET A 1 14.11 33.45 62.13
N ARG A 2 14.41 32.15 62.06
CA ARG A 2 14.78 31.45 60.82
C ARG A 2 13.50 31.18 60.01
N LYS A 3 13.21 32.02 59.01
CA LYS A 3 11.99 31.88 58.18
C LYS A 3 12.06 30.53 57.46
N ASN A 4 11.13 29.62 57.80
CA ASN A 4 11.08 28.27 57.25
C ASN A 4 10.69 28.28 55.76
N ASN A 5 11.68 28.54 54.90
CA ASN A 5 11.57 28.58 53.42
C ASN A 5 11.36 27.18 52.78
N LYS A 6 11.06 26.15 53.58
CA LYS A 6 10.85 24.78 53.08
C LYS A 6 9.49 24.60 52.40
N LYS A 7 8.45 25.33 52.83
CA LYS A 7 7.10 25.25 52.25
C LYS A 7 7.01 25.64 50.75
N PRO A 8 7.62 26.74 50.27
CA PRO A 8 7.58 27.08 48.84
C PRO A 8 8.39 26.09 47.98
N ARG A 9 9.53 25.59 48.49
CA ARG A 9 10.33 24.56 47.80
C ARG A 9 9.57 23.24 47.67
N LEU A 10 8.88 22.82 48.73
CA LEU A 10 8.05 21.61 48.70
C LEU A 10 6.90 21.73 47.69
N LYS A 11 6.26 22.90 47.60
CA LYS A 11 5.21 23.17 46.60
C LYS A 11 5.75 23.05 45.18
N ILE A 12 6.91 23.65 44.88
CA ILE A 12 7.53 23.55 43.54
C ILE A 12 7.84 22.10 43.18
N ILE A 13 8.40 21.32 44.12
CA ILE A 13 8.69 19.91 43.91
C ILE A 13 7.38 19.14 43.65
N LEU A 14 6.35 19.37 44.45
CA LEU A 14 5.06 18.69 44.31
C LEU A 14 4.39 19.03 42.97
N THR A 15 4.43 20.30 42.55
CA THR A 15 3.94 20.72 41.23
C THR A 15 4.73 20.06 40.10
N GLY A 16 6.06 19.97 40.21
CA GLY A 16 6.90 19.28 39.22
C GLY A 16 6.61 17.79 39.12
N VAL A 17 6.42 17.11 40.26
CA VAL A 17 6.03 15.69 40.29
C VAL A 17 4.65 15.48 39.69
N LEU A 18 3.69 16.36 39.99
CA LEU A 18 2.35 16.30 39.41
C LEU A 18 2.38 16.48 37.89
N LEU A 19 3.17 17.43 37.39
CA LEU A 19 3.36 17.66 35.96
C LEU A 19 3.99 16.46 35.28
N MET A 20 5.02 15.88 35.92
CA MET A 20 5.69 14.69 35.39
C MET A 20 4.74 13.48 35.36
N PHE A 21 3.96 13.27 36.41
CA PHE A 21 2.95 12.22 36.46
C PHE A 21 1.92 12.35 35.32
N LEU A 22 1.56 13.58 34.94
CA LEU A 22 0.63 13.86 33.85
C LEU A 22 1.28 13.62 32.46
N LEU A 23 2.56 13.93 32.30
CA LEU A 23 3.28 13.84 31.02
C LEU A 23 3.80 12.44 30.69
N VAL A 24 4.21 11.66 31.69
CA VAL A 24 4.75 10.29 31.53
C VAL A 24 3.83 9.38 30.69
N PRO A 25 2.49 9.32 30.90
CA PRO A 25 1.63 8.47 30.09
C PRO A 25 1.35 9.02 28.68
N VAL A 26 1.59 10.31 28.43
CA VAL A 26 1.30 10.96 27.13
C VAL A 26 2.43 10.71 26.13
N ALA A 27 3.68 10.72 26.59
CA ALA A 27 4.86 10.51 25.74
C ALA A 27 4.80 9.25 24.85
N PRO A 28 4.49 8.04 25.36
CA PRO A 28 4.41 6.86 24.49
C PRO A 28 3.24 6.91 23.50
N ARG A 29 2.13 7.58 23.86
CA ARG A 29 0.95 7.69 22.99
C ARG A 29 1.24 8.51 21.74
N VAL A 30 2.01 9.59 21.87
CA VAL A 30 2.43 10.41 20.73
C VAL A 30 3.25 9.58 19.74
N LYS A 31 4.19 8.77 20.24
CA LYS A 31 5.00 7.88 19.39
C LYS A 31 4.13 6.84 18.67
N ILE A 32 3.17 6.24 19.38
CA ILE A 32 2.26 5.23 18.79
C ILE A 32 1.42 5.84 17.68
N ILE A 33 0.84 7.03 17.91
CA ILE A 33 0.02 7.72 16.90
C ILE A 33 0.86 8.04 15.66
N TRP A 34 2.11 8.47 15.85
CA TRP A 34 3.01 8.74 14.74
C TRP A 34 3.34 7.48 13.93
N ASP A 35 3.67 6.36 14.60
CA ASP A 35 3.94 5.08 13.93
C ASP A 35 2.70 4.54 13.20
N LEU A 36 1.51 4.67 13.81
CA LEU A 36 0.25 4.26 13.18
C LEU A 36 -0.07 5.09 11.93
N ASN A 37 0.13 6.41 11.98
CA ASN A 37 -0.08 7.26 10.81
C ASN A 37 0.86 6.89 9.66
N GLN A 38 2.14 6.63 9.96
CA GLN A 38 3.10 6.17 8.96
C GLN A 38 2.70 4.82 8.34
N ARG A 39 2.21 3.88 9.16
CA ARG A 39 1.71 2.59 8.65
C ARG A 39 0.47 2.75 7.78
N ILE A 40 -0.45 3.63 8.16
CA ILE A 40 -1.66 3.93 7.35
C ILE A 40 -1.23 4.45 5.98
N GLU A 41 -0.35 5.44 5.94
CA GLU A 41 0.15 6.03 4.69
C GLU A 41 0.84 4.97 3.79
N GLN A 42 1.65 4.09 4.38
CA GLN A 42 2.28 2.98 3.67
C GLN A 42 1.25 1.99 3.09
N LEU A 43 0.24 1.62 3.89
CA LEU A 43 -0.80 0.69 3.47
C LEU A 43 -1.71 1.28 2.38
N GLU A 44 -2.01 2.58 2.45
CA GLU A 44 -2.77 3.29 1.42
C GLU A 44 -2.01 3.29 0.08
N ASN A 45 -0.70 3.58 0.12
CA ASN A 45 0.14 3.52 -1.07
C ASN A 45 0.20 2.11 -1.67
N GLN A 46 0.40 1.08 -0.84
CA GLN A 46 0.40 -0.32 -1.30
C GLN A 46 -0.94 -0.72 -1.90
N LYS A 47 -2.05 -0.28 -1.29
CA LYS A 47 -3.39 -0.54 -1.81
C LYS A 47 -3.57 0.10 -3.19
N ALA A 48 -3.17 1.36 -3.37
CA ALA A 48 -3.28 2.06 -4.65
C ALA A 48 -2.43 1.38 -5.75
N GLU A 49 -1.23 0.91 -5.39
CA GLU A 49 -0.37 0.15 -6.31
C GLU A 49 -1.03 -1.18 -6.71
N LEU A 50 -1.56 -1.94 -5.74
CA LEU A 50 -2.25 -3.20 -5.97
C LEU A 50 -3.50 -3.03 -6.84
N GLU A 51 -4.31 -1.99 -6.59
CA GLU A 51 -5.50 -1.68 -7.40
C GLU A 51 -5.11 -1.34 -8.84
N THR A 52 -4.04 -0.57 -9.03
CA THR A 52 -3.52 -0.23 -10.37
C THR A 52 -3.04 -1.49 -11.10
N ASN A 53 -2.30 -2.36 -10.41
CA ASN A 53 -1.82 -3.62 -10.97
C ASN A 53 -3.00 -4.55 -11.32
N GLN A 54 -3.99 -4.65 -10.45
CA GLN A 54 -5.19 -5.44 -10.72
C GLN A 54 -5.90 -4.97 -11.99
N GLN A 55 -6.13 -3.65 -12.14
CA GLN A 55 -6.76 -3.09 -13.33
C GLN A 55 -5.96 -3.39 -14.61
N LYS A 56 -4.64 -3.30 -14.54
CA LYS A 56 -3.76 -3.65 -15.66
C LYS A 56 -3.88 -5.13 -16.03
N LEU A 57 -3.82 -6.03 -15.04
CA LEU A 57 -3.95 -7.46 -15.27
C LEU A 57 -5.33 -7.83 -15.83
N GLU A 58 -6.40 -7.18 -15.37
CA GLU A 58 -7.75 -7.39 -15.91
C GLU A 58 -7.85 -6.96 -17.38
N LEU A 59 -7.19 -5.87 -17.77
CA LEU A 59 -7.11 -5.44 -19.17
C LEU A 59 -6.31 -6.44 -20.01
N GLU A 60 -5.16 -6.90 -19.52
CA GLU A 60 -4.34 -7.91 -20.19
C GLU A 60 -5.12 -9.23 -20.38
N LEU A 61 -5.87 -9.67 -19.37
CA LEU A 61 -6.75 -10.84 -19.48
C LEU A 61 -7.85 -10.64 -20.53
N LYS A 62 -8.50 -9.47 -20.57
CA LYS A 62 -9.53 -9.18 -21.58
C LYS A 62 -8.94 -9.18 -22.99
N GLN A 63 -7.73 -8.64 -23.16
CA GLN A 63 -7.02 -8.64 -24.43
C GLN A 63 -6.61 -10.05 -24.85
N ALA A 64 -6.04 -10.85 -23.93
CA ALA A 64 -5.67 -12.24 -24.18
C ALA A 64 -6.87 -13.09 -24.59
N ASN A 65 -8.03 -12.87 -23.96
CA ASN A 65 -9.28 -13.57 -24.27
C ASN A 65 -10.06 -12.96 -25.44
N SER A 66 -9.54 -11.92 -26.10
CA SER A 66 -10.21 -11.33 -27.26
C SER A 66 -10.24 -12.33 -28.44
N PRO A 67 -11.33 -12.36 -29.24
CA PRO A 67 -11.44 -13.27 -30.37
C PRO A 67 -10.29 -13.15 -31.37
N ALA A 68 -9.76 -11.93 -31.58
CA ALA A 68 -8.63 -11.69 -32.47
C ALA A 68 -7.32 -12.31 -31.92
N THR A 69 -7.10 -12.24 -30.61
CA THR A 69 -5.92 -12.85 -30.00
C THR A 69 -6.04 -14.36 -29.97
N LEU A 70 -7.24 -14.89 -29.69
CA LEU A 70 -7.53 -16.32 -29.77
C LEU A 70 -7.36 -16.86 -31.20
N GLU A 71 -7.85 -16.14 -32.21
CA GLU A 71 -7.67 -16.50 -33.61
C GLU A 71 -6.19 -16.46 -34.01
N ARG A 72 -5.45 -15.43 -33.58
CA ARG A 72 -4.01 -15.35 -33.81
C ARG A 72 -3.28 -16.54 -33.22
N ILE A 73 -3.55 -16.88 -31.96
CA ILE A 73 -2.96 -18.07 -31.31
C ILE A 73 -3.37 -19.35 -32.05
N ALA A 74 -4.64 -19.48 -32.44
CA ALA A 74 -5.12 -20.64 -33.18
C ALA A 74 -4.43 -20.79 -34.54
N ARG A 75 -4.23 -19.71 -35.29
CA ARG A 75 -3.54 -19.71 -36.60
C ARG A 75 -2.03 -19.93 -36.46
N GLU A 76 -1.38 -19.21 -35.55
CA GLU A 76 0.10 -19.19 -35.43
C GLU A 76 0.64 -20.39 -34.65
N GLN A 77 0.04 -20.71 -33.50
CA GLN A 77 0.56 -21.72 -32.58
C GLN A 77 -0.07 -23.09 -32.83
N LEU A 78 -1.37 -23.12 -33.18
CA LEU A 78 -2.11 -24.36 -33.37
C LEU A 78 -2.28 -24.75 -34.85
N GLY A 79 -1.87 -23.88 -35.79
CA GLY A 79 -2.00 -24.11 -37.23
C GLY A 79 -3.46 -24.27 -37.70
N MET A 80 -4.42 -23.85 -36.88
CA MET A 80 -5.85 -23.94 -37.19
C MET A 80 -6.23 -22.92 -38.26
N VAL A 81 -7.06 -23.36 -39.20
CA VAL A 81 -7.65 -22.51 -40.23
C VAL A 81 -9.17 -22.61 -40.16
N LYS A 82 -9.86 -21.54 -40.53
CA LYS A 82 -11.33 -21.52 -40.48
C LYS A 82 -11.89 -22.51 -41.52
N LYS A 83 -13.01 -23.17 -41.21
CA LYS A 83 -13.67 -24.09 -42.17
C LYS A 83 -13.96 -23.35 -43.47
N GLY A 84 -13.41 -23.84 -44.58
CA GLY A 84 -13.57 -23.24 -45.92
C GLY A 84 -12.44 -22.29 -46.34
N GLU A 85 -11.47 -21.97 -45.49
CA GLU A 85 -10.24 -21.26 -45.87
C GLU A 85 -9.10 -22.24 -46.19
N THR A 86 -8.36 -21.98 -47.27
CA THR A 86 -7.17 -22.74 -47.66
C THR A 86 -5.91 -21.97 -47.28
N ARG A 87 -4.98 -22.60 -46.52
CA ARG A 87 -3.70 -22.00 -46.15
C ARG A 87 -2.80 -21.84 -47.38
N VAL A 88 -2.52 -20.60 -47.77
CA VAL A 88 -1.51 -20.30 -48.81
C VAL A 88 -0.16 -20.11 -48.12
N VAL A 89 0.85 -20.86 -48.56
CA VAL A 89 2.23 -20.71 -48.08
C VAL A 89 3.05 -20.21 -49.27
N GLU A 90 3.64 -19.03 -49.15
CA GLU A 90 4.58 -18.53 -50.16
C GLU A 90 5.85 -19.38 -50.11
N VAL A 91 6.17 -20.05 -51.22
CA VAL A 91 7.44 -20.74 -51.43
C VAL A 91 8.34 -19.82 -52.24
N LEU A 92 9.53 -19.53 -51.71
CA LEU A 92 10.58 -18.84 -52.46
C LEU A 92 11.02 -19.72 -53.64
N PRO A 93 11.25 -19.14 -54.83
CA PRO A 93 11.61 -19.89 -56.04
C PRO A 93 12.97 -20.59 -55.95
#